data_AF-A0A9D2L248-F1
#
_entry.id   AF-A0A9D2L248-F1
#
_cell.length_a   1.000
_cell.length_b   1.000
_cell.length_c   1.000
_cell.angle_alpha   90.00
_cell.angle_beta   90.00
_cell.angle_gamma   90.00
#
_symmetry.space_group_name_H-M   'P 1'
#
loop_
_entity.id
_entity.type
_entity.pdbx_description
1 polymer ?
#
loop_
_entity_poly.entity_id
_entity_poly.type
_entity_poly.pdbx_seq_one_letter_code
_entity_poly.pdbx_strand_id
1 'polypeptide(L)'
;MYDTSLTDYPRLNQEESDSPRIQRAIDATENGILYIPKGDYDIKEPLRISNRCSLKMHPAARLVAGNKMDFVLCYESDANYHCLSLFNDDGSIYDNLGLFIEGGDIDGNGVASCLRITNAHHFTINNTAFHNGIKYGLCIGGDGEKKGHLYELICNNIYCKCTMKGLSGNIGIYSTLSDCHFTDCIVVDYTIGVRMVGSANRLSRCHIWGGTIAPVNMDMKTWSDIYAKRKEALRAGVYDADYTNSEYQNDVPEMLIGSVAFDMQGVCNVLDGCYADTAEVGYQIKGDTRLIACDFFNNKLMGLKKTTAIRHLGGDMVVVGGYFRAPAGIEILYEGIGEGVEWIGTKVADSMQVPDILKEKLL
;
A
#
# COMPACT_ATOMS: atom_id res chain seq x y z
N MET A 1 -13.05 -19.62 -15.19
CA MET A 1 -13.17 -19.60 -16.66
C MET A 1 -12.21 -18.55 -17.17
N TYR A 2 -11.55 -18.78 -18.29
CA TYR A 2 -10.65 -17.83 -18.97
C TYR A 2 -10.79 -18.04 -20.49
N ASP A 3 -10.49 -17.03 -21.29
CA ASP A 3 -10.63 -17.07 -22.75
C ASP A 3 -9.33 -17.52 -23.43
N THR A 4 -8.20 -17.02 -22.91
CA THR A 4 -6.86 -17.29 -23.43
C THR A 4 -5.94 -17.74 -22.30
N SER A 5 -4.96 -18.61 -22.59
CA SER A 5 -3.89 -18.91 -21.65
C SER A 5 -2.51 -18.52 -22.19
N LEU A 6 -1.63 -18.02 -21.32
CA LEU A 6 -0.24 -17.75 -21.68
C LEU A 6 0.52 -19.01 -22.14
N THR A 7 0.04 -20.23 -21.84
CA THR A 7 0.61 -21.48 -22.37
C THR A 7 0.59 -21.54 -23.89
N ASP A 8 -0.38 -20.86 -24.51
CA ASP A 8 -0.57 -20.85 -25.96
C ASP A 8 0.38 -19.85 -26.65
N TYR A 9 1.15 -19.10 -25.87
CA TYR A 9 2.11 -18.08 -26.32
C TYR A 9 3.52 -18.46 -25.84
N PRO A 10 4.17 -19.46 -26.46
CA PRO A 10 5.56 -19.76 -26.15
C PRO A 10 6.47 -18.60 -26.51
N ARG A 11 7.66 -18.55 -25.89
CA ARG A 11 8.69 -17.60 -26.30
C ARG A 11 9.10 -17.88 -27.75
N LEU A 12 9.20 -16.83 -28.57
CA LEU A 12 9.78 -16.92 -29.90
C LEU A 12 11.32 -16.91 -29.81
N ASN A 13 12.00 -17.45 -30.82
CA ASN A 13 13.46 -17.65 -30.80
C ASN A 13 14.30 -16.38 -30.54
N GLN A 14 13.74 -15.19 -30.80
CA GLN A 14 14.43 -13.90 -30.62
C GLN A 14 14.06 -13.20 -29.29
N GLU A 15 13.22 -13.81 -28.47
CA GLU A 15 12.75 -13.20 -27.22
C GLU A 15 13.67 -13.52 -26.06
N GLU A 16 14.32 -12.49 -25.53
CA GLU A 16 15.25 -12.60 -24.41
C GLU A 16 14.58 -12.51 -23.03
N SER A 17 13.25 -12.36 -22.99
CA SER A 17 12.43 -12.21 -21.78
C SER A 17 11.00 -12.67 -22.03
N ASP A 18 10.15 -12.62 -20.99
CA ASP A 18 8.73 -12.93 -21.10
C ASP A 18 7.88 -11.73 -21.56
N SER A 19 8.42 -10.51 -21.56
CA SER A 19 7.67 -9.30 -21.94
C SER A 19 6.97 -9.44 -23.30
N PRO A 20 7.66 -9.82 -24.41
CA PRO A 20 7.01 -9.83 -25.72
C PRO A 20 5.91 -10.90 -25.84
N ARG A 21 6.12 -12.08 -25.25
CA ARG A 21 5.12 -13.15 -25.31
C ARG A 21 3.89 -12.86 -24.45
N ILE A 22 4.06 -12.25 -23.28
CA ILE A 22 2.93 -11.86 -22.44
C ILE A 22 2.18 -10.70 -23.10
N GLN A 23 2.88 -9.74 -23.70
CA GLN A 23 2.24 -8.65 -24.43
C GLN A 23 1.38 -9.17 -25.59
N ARG A 24 1.88 -10.11 -26.40
CA ARG A 24 1.05 -10.74 -27.45
C ARG A 24 -0.18 -11.45 -26.90
N ALA A 25 -0.04 -12.13 -25.76
CA ALA A 25 -1.17 -12.79 -25.11
C ALA A 25 -2.21 -11.78 -24.61
N ILE A 26 -1.77 -10.64 -24.07
CA ILE A 26 -2.64 -9.52 -23.71
C ILE A 26 -3.36 -8.98 -24.95
N ASP A 27 -2.59 -8.64 -26.00
CA ASP A 27 -3.11 -8.03 -27.23
C ASP A 27 -4.18 -8.90 -27.91
N ALA A 28 -3.97 -10.23 -27.89
CA ALA A 28 -4.90 -11.20 -28.45
C ALA A 28 -6.12 -11.49 -27.56
N THR A 29 -6.16 -10.97 -26.34
CA THR A 29 -7.24 -11.19 -25.36
C THR A 29 -8.00 -9.88 -25.11
N GLU A 30 -8.35 -9.18 -26.18
CA GLU A 30 -9.17 -7.96 -26.09
C GLU A 30 -10.50 -8.27 -25.40
N ASN A 31 -10.82 -7.49 -24.36
CA ASN A 31 -12.09 -7.58 -23.64
C ASN A 31 -12.38 -9.01 -23.09
N GLY A 32 -11.34 -9.81 -22.90
CA GLY A 32 -11.40 -11.16 -22.36
C GLY A 32 -10.57 -11.33 -21.10
N ILE A 33 -10.44 -12.58 -20.66
CA ILE A 33 -9.67 -12.99 -19.48
C ILE A 33 -8.45 -13.79 -19.94
N LEU A 34 -7.26 -13.23 -19.72
CA LEU A 34 -5.99 -13.93 -19.90
C LEU A 34 -5.60 -14.66 -18.62
N TYR A 35 -5.42 -15.98 -18.72
CA TYR A 35 -4.87 -16.80 -17.64
C TYR A 35 -3.34 -16.92 -17.71
N ILE A 36 -2.65 -16.50 -16.65
CA ILE A 36 -1.21 -16.66 -16.47
C ILE A 36 -0.95 -17.81 -15.47
N PRO A 37 -0.36 -18.94 -15.91
CA PRO A 37 -0.11 -20.08 -15.04
C PRO A 37 1.02 -19.83 -14.05
N LYS A 38 1.29 -20.81 -13.18
CA LYS A 38 2.42 -20.76 -12.25
C LYS A 38 3.75 -20.58 -13.00
N GLY A 39 4.60 -19.69 -12.50
CA GLY A 39 5.94 -19.47 -13.03
C GLY A 39 6.55 -18.16 -12.56
N ASP A 40 7.87 -18.05 -12.64
CA ASP A 40 8.57 -16.77 -12.57
C ASP A 40 8.77 -16.26 -14.02
N TYR A 41 8.35 -15.03 -14.27
CA TYR A 41 8.37 -14.40 -15.58
C TYR A 41 9.31 -13.19 -15.55
N ASP A 42 10.33 -13.22 -16.39
CA ASP A 42 11.33 -12.15 -16.54
C ASP A 42 10.76 -11.03 -17.41
N ILE A 43 10.50 -9.87 -16.81
CA ILE A 43 9.89 -8.71 -17.47
C ILE A 43 10.98 -7.66 -17.69
N LYS A 44 11.45 -7.52 -18.93
CA LYS A 44 12.49 -6.54 -19.31
C LYS A 44 11.94 -5.26 -19.94
N GLU A 45 10.66 -5.27 -20.29
CA GLU A 45 9.90 -4.14 -20.81
C GLU A 45 8.51 -4.10 -20.15
N PRO A 46 7.94 -2.90 -19.87
CA PRO A 46 6.63 -2.77 -19.25
C PRO A 46 5.53 -3.47 -20.04
N LEU A 47 4.71 -4.27 -19.35
CA LEU A 47 3.48 -4.81 -19.91
C LEU A 47 2.41 -3.73 -19.91
N ARG A 48 1.64 -3.64 -21.00
CA ARG A 48 0.59 -2.64 -21.17
C ARG A 48 -0.74 -3.29 -21.53
N ILE A 49 -1.76 -2.98 -20.75
CA ILE A 49 -3.14 -3.37 -21.04
C ILE A 49 -3.92 -2.11 -21.38
N SER A 50 -4.27 -1.97 -22.66
CA SER A 50 -5.15 -0.90 -23.15
C SER A 50 -6.41 -1.42 -23.84
N ASN A 51 -6.48 -2.74 -24.06
CA ASN A 51 -7.53 -3.43 -24.80
C ASN A 51 -8.55 -4.11 -23.87
N ARG A 52 -8.68 -3.64 -22.63
CA ARG A 52 -9.67 -4.16 -21.65
C ARG A 52 -9.48 -5.63 -21.28
N CYS A 53 -8.28 -6.18 -21.49
CA CYS A 53 -7.94 -7.52 -21.03
C CYS A 53 -7.96 -7.57 -19.49
N SER A 54 -8.70 -8.51 -18.92
CA SER A 54 -8.58 -8.85 -17.51
C SER A 54 -7.48 -9.90 -17.30
N LEU A 55 -6.77 -9.83 -16.18
CA LEU A 55 -5.74 -10.82 -15.84
C LEU A 55 -6.23 -11.73 -14.72
N LYS A 56 -6.17 -13.05 -14.97
CA LYS A 56 -6.30 -14.08 -13.94
C LYS A 56 -4.97 -14.79 -13.78
N MET A 57 -4.29 -14.56 -12.67
CA MET A 57 -2.96 -15.10 -12.42
C MET A 57 -3.03 -16.22 -11.39
N HIS A 58 -2.28 -17.29 -11.62
CA HIS A 58 -2.04 -18.29 -10.58
C HIS A 58 -1.40 -17.59 -9.35
N PRO A 59 -1.71 -17.98 -8.09
CA PRO A 59 -1.14 -17.34 -6.90
C PRO A 59 0.40 -17.38 -6.80
N ALA A 60 1.03 -18.25 -7.58
CA ALA A 60 2.48 -18.39 -7.70
C ALA A 60 3.00 -18.01 -9.11
N ALA A 61 2.24 -17.20 -9.85
CA ALA A 61 2.73 -16.50 -11.04
C ALA A 61 3.39 -15.19 -10.60
N ARG A 62 4.67 -15.01 -10.92
CA ARG A 62 5.46 -13.85 -10.49
C ARG A 62 5.97 -13.09 -11.71
N LEU A 63 5.53 -11.86 -11.90
CA LEU A 63 6.04 -10.95 -12.92
C LEU A 63 7.18 -10.15 -12.29
N VAL A 64 8.43 -10.41 -12.68
CA VAL A 64 9.62 -9.87 -12.02
C VAL A 64 10.36 -8.91 -12.95
N ALA A 65 10.60 -7.69 -12.49
CA ALA A 65 11.37 -6.71 -13.26
C ALA A 65 12.84 -7.16 -13.43
N GLY A 66 13.26 -7.32 -14.70
CA GLY A 66 14.64 -7.65 -15.08
C GLY A 66 15.49 -6.42 -15.44
N ASN A 67 14.86 -5.28 -15.74
CA ASN A 67 15.50 -4.02 -16.13
C ASN A 67 14.87 -2.82 -15.41
N LYS A 68 15.58 -1.70 -15.39
CA LYS A 68 15.03 -0.43 -14.93
C LYS A 68 13.90 0.03 -15.85
N MET A 69 12.72 0.27 -15.28
CA MET A 69 11.54 0.78 -15.97
C MET A 69 10.60 1.49 -14.98
N ASP A 70 9.61 2.24 -15.45
CA ASP A 70 8.70 2.95 -14.56
C ASP A 70 7.82 1.99 -13.75
N PHE A 71 7.19 1.03 -14.45
CA PHE A 71 6.29 0.02 -13.90
C PHE A 71 6.48 -1.33 -14.60
N VAL A 72 6.27 -2.43 -13.88
CA VAL A 72 6.21 -3.79 -14.47
C VAL A 72 4.95 -3.95 -15.32
N LEU A 73 3.80 -3.51 -14.79
CA LEU A 73 2.51 -3.57 -15.46
C LEU A 73 1.80 -2.21 -15.41
N CYS A 74 1.28 -1.78 -16.55
CA CYS A 74 0.40 -0.63 -16.68
C CYS A 74 -0.94 -1.08 -17.23
N TYR A 75 -2.00 -0.82 -16.49
CA TYR A 75 -3.37 -0.84 -16.99
C TYR A 75 -3.76 0.59 -17.37
N GLU A 76 -3.92 0.84 -18.65
CA GLU A 76 -4.14 2.18 -19.22
C GLU A 76 -5.08 2.06 -20.42
N SER A 77 -6.39 2.08 -20.16
CA SER A 77 -7.37 2.08 -21.25
C SER A 77 -7.37 3.41 -22.00
N ASP A 78 -7.95 3.40 -23.19
CA ASP A 78 -8.03 4.55 -24.08
C ASP A 78 -8.82 5.74 -23.50
N ALA A 79 -8.83 6.85 -24.25
CA ALA A 79 -9.49 8.09 -23.87
C ALA A 79 -11.02 7.98 -23.76
N ASN A 80 -11.67 6.90 -24.23
CA ASN A 80 -13.13 6.77 -24.11
C ASN A 80 -13.56 6.56 -22.64
N TYR A 81 -12.62 6.24 -21.75
CA TYR A 81 -12.81 6.10 -20.31
C TYR A 81 -12.92 7.43 -19.53
N HIS A 82 -12.97 8.57 -20.23
CA HIS A 82 -13.38 9.85 -19.63
C HIS A 82 -14.90 9.95 -19.42
N CYS A 83 -15.69 9.07 -20.04
CA CYS A 83 -17.14 9.09 -19.99
C CYS A 83 -17.70 8.27 -18.81
N LEU A 84 -18.84 8.71 -18.25
CA LEU A 84 -19.56 7.97 -17.19
C LEU A 84 -20.10 6.62 -17.68
N SER A 85 -20.34 6.50 -18.98
CA SER A 85 -20.78 5.27 -19.63
C SER A 85 -19.92 5.05 -20.87
N LEU A 86 -19.69 3.77 -21.17
CA LEU A 86 -19.03 3.33 -22.39
C LEU A 86 -20.10 2.96 -23.41
N PHE A 87 -19.83 3.21 -24.69
CA PHE A 87 -20.75 2.96 -25.78
C PHE A 87 -20.09 2.09 -26.85
N ASN A 88 -20.86 1.19 -27.45
CA ASN A 88 -20.51 0.53 -28.69
C ASN A 88 -20.61 1.51 -29.86
N ASP A 89 -20.05 1.13 -31.01
CA ASP A 89 -20.12 1.92 -32.26
C ASP A 89 -21.57 2.17 -32.72
N ASP A 90 -22.52 1.30 -32.33
CA ASP A 90 -23.95 1.44 -32.63
C ASP A 90 -24.70 2.36 -31.64
N GLY A 91 -24.00 2.92 -30.65
CA GLY A 91 -24.56 3.79 -29.62
C GLY A 91 -25.22 3.08 -28.45
N SER A 92 -25.20 1.74 -28.41
CA SER A 92 -25.66 0.98 -27.23
C SER A 92 -24.64 1.05 -26.08
N ILE A 93 -25.12 1.04 -24.83
CA ILE A 93 -24.28 1.10 -23.63
C ILE A 93 -23.57 -0.24 -23.43
N TYR A 94 -22.29 -0.16 -23.06
CA TYR A 94 -21.42 -1.30 -22.77
C TYR A 94 -20.48 -1.01 -21.58
N ASP A 95 -21.06 -0.80 -20.40
CA ASP A 95 -20.34 -0.37 -19.18
C ASP A 95 -20.32 -1.42 -18.04
N ASN A 96 -20.92 -2.59 -18.23
CA ASN A 96 -20.96 -3.68 -17.24
C ASN A 96 -19.83 -4.71 -17.46
N LEU A 97 -18.60 -4.22 -17.61
CA LEU A 97 -17.46 -5.05 -17.97
C LEU A 97 -16.88 -5.89 -16.83
N GLY A 98 -16.96 -5.39 -15.60
CA GLY A 98 -16.42 -6.06 -14.41
C GLY A 98 -14.95 -6.44 -14.57
N LEU A 99 -14.13 -5.51 -15.08
CA LEU A 99 -12.72 -5.77 -15.42
C LEU A 99 -11.88 -6.01 -14.16
N PHE A 100 -10.86 -6.85 -14.26
CA PHE A 100 -10.07 -7.19 -13.08
C PHE A 100 -8.60 -7.59 -13.34
N ILE A 101 -7.83 -7.49 -12.26
CA ILE A 101 -6.57 -8.23 -12.05
C ILE A 101 -6.75 -9.09 -10.80
N GLU A 102 -6.59 -10.40 -10.93
CA GLU A 102 -6.76 -11.35 -9.83
C GLU A 102 -5.54 -12.25 -9.67
N GLY A 103 -5.05 -12.40 -8.44
CA GLY A 103 -3.96 -13.32 -8.12
C GLY A 103 -2.58 -12.76 -8.43
N GLY A 104 -1.59 -13.65 -8.37
CA GLY A 104 -0.21 -13.37 -8.78
C GLY A 104 0.58 -12.46 -7.85
N ASP A 105 1.82 -12.23 -8.25
CA ASP A 105 2.80 -11.37 -7.62
C ASP A 105 3.47 -10.51 -8.68
N ILE A 106 3.44 -9.19 -8.51
CA ILE A 106 4.12 -8.25 -9.38
C ILE A 106 5.28 -7.64 -8.60
N ASP A 107 6.49 -8.03 -8.97
CA ASP A 107 7.73 -7.71 -8.25
C ASP A 107 8.54 -6.67 -9.03
N GLY A 108 8.59 -5.46 -8.49
CA GLY A 108 9.38 -4.36 -9.02
C GLY A 108 10.89 -4.58 -8.89
N ASN A 109 11.32 -5.56 -8.09
CA ASN A 109 12.71 -5.98 -7.90
C ASN A 109 13.69 -4.80 -7.65
N GLY A 110 13.20 -3.74 -7.02
CA GLY A 110 13.96 -2.51 -6.75
C GLY A 110 14.36 -1.70 -7.98
N VAL A 111 13.93 -2.09 -9.17
CA VAL A 111 14.27 -1.43 -10.45
C VAL A 111 13.05 -0.87 -11.18
N ALA A 112 11.84 -1.21 -10.72
CA ALA A 112 10.57 -0.71 -11.23
C ALA A 112 9.54 -0.55 -10.10
N SER A 113 8.48 0.22 -10.34
CA SER A 113 7.25 0.12 -9.52
C SER A 113 6.43 -1.10 -10.00
N CYS A 114 5.51 -1.62 -9.20
CA CYS A 114 4.84 -2.87 -9.59
C CYS A 114 3.70 -2.62 -10.59
N LEU A 115 2.61 -1.98 -10.15
CA LEU A 115 1.40 -1.78 -10.97
C LEU A 115 0.97 -0.31 -10.99
N ARG A 116 0.63 0.20 -12.18
CA ARG A 116 -0.16 1.41 -12.36
C ARG A 116 -1.52 1.10 -12.98
N ILE A 117 -2.59 1.68 -12.44
CA ILE A 117 -3.92 1.68 -13.05
C ILE A 117 -4.36 3.12 -13.32
N THR A 118 -4.73 3.38 -14.57
CA THR A 118 -5.29 4.65 -15.06
C THR A 118 -6.37 4.33 -16.09
N ASN A 119 -7.38 5.20 -16.20
CA ASN A 119 -8.44 5.11 -17.22
C ASN A 119 -9.15 3.74 -17.16
N ALA A 120 -9.73 3.43 -16.01
CA ALA A 120 -10.50 2.20 -15.83
C ALA A 120 -11.92 2.51 -15.37
N HIS A 121 -12.86 1.64 -15.72
CA HIS A 121 -14.29 1.76 -15.40
C HIS A 121 -14.72 0.46 -14.73
N HIS A 122 -15.26 0.57 -13.52
CA HIS A 122 -15.69 -0.53 -12.66
C HIS A 122 -14.65 -1.65 -12.58
N PHE A 123 -13.54 -1.38 -11.89
CA PHE A 123 -12.35 -2.23 -11.90
C PHE A 123 -12.08 -2.89 -10.54
N THR A 124 -11.73 -4.17 -10.54
CA THR A 124 -11.37 -4.92 -9.32
C THR A 124 -9.92 -5.41 -9.34
N ILE A 125 -9.18 -5.18 -8.26
CA ILE A 125 -7.93 -5.89 -7.98
C ILE A 125 -8.17 -6.83 -6.79
N ASN A 126 -7.87 -8.11 -6.95
CA ASN A 126 -8.18 -9.11 -5.92
C ASN A 126 -7.07 -10.13 -5.71
N ASN A 127 -6.71 -10.41 -4.46
CA ASN A 127 -5.74 -11.46 -4.10
C ASN A 127 -4.35 -11.30 -4.76
N THR A 128 -3.88 -10.07 -4.97
CA THR A 128 -2.62 -9.78 -5.68
C THR A 128 -1.57 -9.27 -4.71
N ALA A 129 -0.33 -9.73 -4.90
CA ALA A 129 0.84 -9.22 -4.19
C ALA A 129 1.66 -8.24 -5.04
N PHE A 130 2.25 -7.25 -4.37
CA PHE A 130 3.15 -6.26 -4.96
C PHE A 130 4.44 -6.23 -4.15
N HIS A 131 5.55 -6.68 -4.73
CA HIS A 131 6.84 -6.73 -4.05
C HIS A 131 7.83 -5.69 -4.57
N ASN A 132 8.62 -5.13 -3.64
CA ASN A 132 9.86 -4.39 -3.93
C ASN A 132 9.73 -3.27 -4.98
N GLY A 133 8.59 -2.57 -4.98
CA GLY A 133 8.37 -1.43 -5.85
C GLY A 133 9.34 -0.29 -5.54
N ILE A 134 10.08 0.19 -6.55
CA ILE A 134 11.09 1.25 -6.40
C ILE A 134 10.47 2.57 -5.93
N LYS A 135 9.26 2.86 -6.38
CA LYS A 135 8.47 4.04 -5.98
C LYS A 135 7.10 3.63 -5.46
N TYR A 136 6.41 2.75 -6.18
CA TYR A 136 5.07 2.29 -5.82
C TYR A 136 4.96 0.76 -5.84
N GLY A 137 4.28 0.19 -4.85
CA GLY A 137 3.67 -1.14 -4.99
C GLY A 137 2.48 -1.05 -5.95
N LEU A 138 1.40 -0.45 -5.48
CA LEU A 138 0.21 -0.15 -6.27
C LEU A 138 0.05 1.37 -6.46
N CYS A 139 -0.08 1.81 -7.70
CA CYS A 139 -0.37 3.20 -8.07
C CYS A 139 -1.72 3.28 -8.81
N ILE A 140 -2.69 3.99 -8.23
CA ILE A 140 -3.98 4.28 -8.84
C ILE A 140 -3.98 5.75 -9.26
N GLY A 141 -4.02 5.96 -10.57
CA GLY A 141 -3.77 7.23 -11.21
C GLY A 141 -2.28 7.46 -11.49
N GLY A 142 -1.82 8.66 -11.19
CA GLY A 142 -0.44 9.08 -11.42
C GLY A 142 -0.19 10.51 -10.95
N ASP A 143 1.04 10.97 -11.14
CA ASP A 143 1.47 12.32 -10.78
C ASP A 143 1.18 13.30 -11.94
N GLY A 144 0.69 14.50 -11.61
CA GLY A 144 0.47 15.60 -12.58
C GLY A 144 -0.55 15.25 -13.67
N GLU A 145 -0.22 15.54 -14.93
CA GLU A 145 -1.08 15.28 -16.10
C GLU A 145 -1.35 13.78 -16.33
N LYS A 146 -0.56 12.88 -15.70
CA LYS A 146 -0.72 11.42 -15.80
C LYS A 146 -1.72 10.85 -14.80
N LYS A 147 -2.51 11.70 -14.13
CA LYS A 147 -3.50 11.29 -13.13
C LYS A 147 -4.53 10.31 -13.69
N GLY A 148 -4.90 10.45 -14.96
CA GLY A 148 -5.94 9.63 -15.59
C GLY A 148 -7.30 9.79 -14.92
N HIS A 149 -8.25 8.95 -15.32
CA HIS A 149 -9.61 8.91 -14.77
C HIS A 149 -9.93 7.51 -14.26
N LEU A 150 -10.89 7.44 -13.36
CA LEU A 150 -11.40 6.18 -12.84
C LEU A 150 -12.85 6.36 -12.46
N TYR A 151 -13.65 5.37 -12.80
CA TYR A 151 -15.02 5.22 -12.32
C TYR A 151 -15.08 3.98 -11.45
N GLU A 152 -15.03 4.16 -10.13
CA GLU A 152 -15.07 3.12 -9.09
C GLU A 152 -14.01 2.01 -9.21
N LEU A 153 -13.18 1.87 -8.18
CA LEU A 153 -12.20 0.79 -8.07
C LEU A 153 -12.33 0.07 -6.73
N ILE A 154 -12.26 -1.26 -6.79
CA ILE A 154 -12.32 -2.13 -5.61
C ILE A 154 -10.99 -2.89 -5.52
N CYS A 155 -10.24 -2.63 -4.45
CA CYS A 155 -9.09 -3.42 -4.04
C CYS A 155 -9.50 -4.34 -2.89
N ASN A 156 -9.30 -5.65 -3.04
CA ASN A 156 -9.59 -6.64 -2.01
C ASN A 156 -8.42 -7.59 -1.81
N ASN A 157 -8.04 -7.82 -0.55
CA ASN A 157 -6.98 -8.76 -0.17
C ASN A 157 -5.66 -8.49 -0.93
N ILE A 158 -5.19 -7.24 -0.85
CA ILE A 158 -3.94 -6.80 -1.49
C ILE A 158 -2.79 -6.89 -0.50
N TYR A 159 -1.63 -7.37 -0.96
CA TYR A 159 -0.43 -7.49 -0.14
C TYR A 159 0.76 -6.76 -0.76
N CYS A 160 1.10 -5.57 -0.26
CA CYS A 160 2.33 -4.88 -0.64
C CYS A 160 3.43 -5.21 0.35
N LYS A 161 4.59 -5.71 -0.10
CA LYS A 161 5.73 -5.97 0.78
C LYS A 161 7.08 -5.57 0.17
N CYS A 162 7.85 -4.80 0.93
CA CYS A 162 9.27 -4.63 0.63
C CYS A 162 10.09 -5.69 1.36
N THR A 163 11.04 -6.29 0.66
CA THR A 163 11.96 -7.31 1.22
C THR A 163 13.43 -6.93 1.03
N MET A 164 13.69 -5.74 0.47
CA MET A 164 15.03 -5.29 0.14
C MET A 164 15.32 -3.90 0.69
N LYS A 165 16.62 -3.64 0.84
CA LYS A 165 17.17 -2.36 1.26
C LYS A 165 17.34 -1.41 0.09
N GLY A 166 17.55 -0.14 0.40
CA GLY A 166 17.83 0.92 -0.55
C GLY A 166 16.59 1.44 -1.28
N LEU A 167 15.38 1.12 -0.78
CA LEU A 167 14.11 1.56 -1.36
C LEU A 167 13.36 2.56 -0.47
N SER A 168 14.01 3.09 0.57
CA SER A 168 13.42 4.13 1.43
C SER A 168 12.85 5.29 0.60
N GLY A 169 11.67 5.78 0.98
CA GLY A 169 10.89 6.78 0.26
C GLY A 169 9.79 6.21 -0.65
N ASN A 170 9.70 4.89 -0.79
CA ASN A 170 8.65 4.22 -1.55
C ASN A 170 7.28 4.22 -0.83
N ILE A 171 6.23 3.93 -1.59
CA ILE A 171 4.84 3.88 -1.12
C ILE A 171 4.21 2.54 -1.48
N GLY A 172 3.56 1.88 -0.52
CA GLY A 172 2.90 0.60 -0.74
C GLY A 172 1.68 0.75 -1.64
N ILE A 173 0.73 1.59 -1.24
CA ILE A 173 -0.47 1.93 -2.02
C ILE A 173 -0.56 3.44 -2.17
N TYR A 174 -0.65 3.91 -3.40
CA TYR A 174 -0.80 5.33 -3.74
C TYR A 174 -2.05 5.52 -4.61
N SER A 175 -2.90 6.48 -4.26
CA SER A 175 -4.02 6.88 -5.13
C SER A 175 -4.15 8.40 -5.23
N THR A 176 -4.24 8.91 -6.46
CA THR A 176 -4.69 10.29 -6.72
C THR A 176 -6.17 10.39 -7.07
N LEU A 177 -6.83 9.25 -7.24
CA LEU A 177 -8.21 9.15 -7.68
C LEU A 177 -9.16 8.94 -6.50
N SER A 178 -10.42 9.27 -6.74
CA SER A 178 -11.49 9.29 -5.74
C SER A 178 -12.40 8.07 -5.89
N ASP A 179 -13.32 7.90 -4.94
CA ASP A 179 -14.40 6.91 -5.02
C ASP A 179 -13.90 5.46 -5.15
N CYS A 180 -12.74 5.18 -4.54
CA CYS A 180 -12.16 3.84 -4.48
C CYS A 180 -12.42 3.17 -3.12
N HIS A 181 -12.47 1.84 -3.14
CA HIS A 181 -12.67 0.99 -1.97
C HIS A 181 -11.46 0.08 -1.79
N PHE A 182 -10.86 0.09 -0.61
CA PHE A 182 -9.73 -0.75 -0.22
C PHE A 182 -10.13 -1.60 0.96
N THR A 183 -10.15 -2.90 0.80
CA THR A 183 -10.60 -3.83 1.83
C THR A 183 -9.56 -4.92 2.05
N ASP A 184 -9.26 -5.22 3.32
CA ASP A 184 -8.29 -6.25 3.69
C ASP A 184 -6.91 -6.07 3.02
N CYS A 185 -6.46 -4.82 2.89
CA CYS A 185 -5.17 -4.49 2.27
C CYS A 185 -4.05 -4.40 3.33
N ILE A 186 -2.96 -5.11 3.09
CA ILE A 186 -1.82 -5.17 4.02
C ILE A 186 -0.58 -4.59 3.33
N VAL A 187 0.12 -3.70 4.03
CA VAL A 187 1.37 -3.11 3.55
C VAL A 187 2.47 -3.34 4.57
N VAL A 188 3.59 -3.90 4.13
CA VAL A 188 4.72 -4.27 4.98
C VAL A 188 6.01 -3.64 4.46
N ASP A 189 6.67 -2.88 5.33
CA ASP A 189 7.99 -2.30 5.07
C ASP A 189 8.08 -1.39 3.83
N TYR A 190 7.01 -0.67 3.51
CA TYR A 190 7.13 0.53 2.67
C TYR A 190 7.29 1.75 3.57
N THR A 191 8.06 2.75 3.11
CA THR A 191 8.24 3.98 3.91
C THR A 191 6.91 4.68 4.16
N ILE A 192 6.04 4.74 3.15
CA ILE A 192 4.65 5.12 3.34
C ILE A 192 3.77 3.91 3.05
N GLY A 193 2.94 3.52 4.01
CA GLY A 193 2.04 2.38 3.82
C GLY A 193 1.01 2.67 2.73
N VAL A 194 0.13 3.62 3.04
CA VAL A 194 -0.93 4.06 2.14
C VAL A 194 -0.93 5.58 2.03
N ARG A 195 -0.98 6.12 0.81
CA ARG A 195 -1.16 7.54 0.54
C ARG A 195 -2.39 7.78 -0.34
N MET A 196 -3.33 8.54 0.18
CA MET A 196 -4.56 8.91 -0.53
C MET A 196 -4.59 10.42 -0.76
N VAL A 197 -4.24 10.81 -1.99
CA VAL A 197 -4.37 12.19 -2.47
C VAL A 197 -5.78 12.44 -2.99
N GLY A 198 -6.44 11.42 -3.53
CA GLY A 198 -7.85 11.49 -3.91
C GLY A 198 -8.80 11.55 -2.71
N SER A 199 -10.03 11.94 -2.98
CA SER A 199 -11.08 12.17 -1.99
C SER A 199 -12.10 11.04 -1.97
N ALA A 200 -12.94 10.97 -0.94
CA ALA A 200 -14.06 10.02 -0.84
C ALA A 200 -13.65 8.54 -0.96
N ASN A 201 -12.39 8.21 -0.67
CA ASN A 201 -11.92 6.84 -0.64
C ASN A 201 -12.30 6.16 0.68
N ARG A 202 -12.58 4.86 0.63
CA ARG A 202 -12.94 4.04 1.78
C ARG A 202 -11.91 2.95 1.99
N LEU A 203 -11.31 2.90 3.18
CA LEU A 203 -10.36 1.90 3.58
C LEU A 203 -10.97 1.10 4.74
N SER A 204 -10.99 -0.21 4.62
CA SER A 204 -11.61 -1.10 5.60
C SER A 204 -10.71 -2.28 5.92
N ARG A 205 -10.40 -2.48 7.20
CA ARG A 205 -9.54 -3.58 7.69
C ARG A 205 -8.15 -3.60 7.03
N CYS A 206 -7.60 -2.42 6.74
CA CYS A 206 -6.25 -2.30 6.21
C CYS A 206 -5.22 -2.32 7.34
N HIS A 207 -4.10 -3.04 7.16
CA HIS A 207 -3.07 -3.17 8.18
C HIS A 207 -1.70 -2.83 7.62
N ILE A 208 -1.09 -1.78 8.16
CA ILE A 208 0.21 -1.28 7.72
C ILE A 208 1.18 -1.51 8.86
N TRP A 209 2.32 -2.14 8.55
CA TRP A 209 3.37 -2.33 9.54
C TRP A 209 4.78 -2.36 8.95
N GLY A 210 5.77 -2.19 9.81
CA GLY A 210 7.17 -2.18 9.37
C GLY A 210 8.14 -2.66 10.44
N GLY A 211 9.41 -2.65 10.05
CA GLY A 211 10.54 -2.98 10.91
C GLY A 211 11.24 -4.28 10.56
N THR A 212 10.89 -4.96 9.45
CA THR A 212 11.61 -6.19 9.07
C THR A 212 12.87 -5.89 8.27
N ILE A 213 12.92 -4.77 7.53
CA ILE A 213 14.11 -4.38 6.75
C ILE A 213 15.18 -3.79 7.65
N ALA A 214 16.35 -4.42 7.68
CA ALA A 214 17.43 -4.05 8.57
C ALA A 214 17.88 -2.58 8.40
N PRO A 215 18.40 -1.95 9.47
CA PRO A 215 19.00 -0.63 9.41
C PRO A 215 20.04 -0.51 8.30
N VAL A 216 20.21 0.67 7.69
CA VAL A 216 21.07 0.90 6.52
C VAL A 216 22.46 0.25 6.66
N ASN A 217 23.09 0.40 7.82
CA ASN A 217 24.45 -0.06 8.09
C ASN A 217 24.57 -1.47 8.70
N MET A 218 23.51 -2.29 8.63
CA MET A 218 23.44 -3.61 9.29
C MET A 218 22.88 -4.69 8.35
N ASP A 219 23.48 -5.86 8.25
CA ASP A 219 22.91 -6.93 7.42
C ASP A 219 21.61 -7.52 8.03
N MET A 220 20.81 -8.18 7.19
CA MET A 220 19.51 -8.74 7.58
C MET A 220 19.61 -9.81 8.67
N LYS A 221 20.68 -10.61 8.69
CA LYS A 221 20.82 -11.67 9.68
C LYS A 221 21.12 -11.07 11.05
N THR A 222 22.05 -10.13 11.10
CA THR A 222 22.36 -9.39 12.34
C THR A 222 21.11 -8.71 12.91
N TRP A 223 20.32 -8.04 12.07
CA TRP A 223 19.05 -7.43 12.52
C TRP A 223 18.06 -8.46 13.07
N SER A 224 17.87 -9.57 12.37
CA SER A 224 16.97 -10.64 12.81
C SER A 224 17.38 -11.23 14.16
N ASP A 225 18.69 -11.44 14.37
CA ASP A 225 19.23 -11.96 15.63
C ASP A 225 19.05 -10.95 16.79
N ILE A 226 19.21 -9.64 16.52
CA ILE A 226 18.94 -8.57 17.50
C ILE A 226 17.46 -8.58 17.88
N TYR A 227 16.55 -8.60 16.91
CA TYR A 227 15.10 -8.64 17.17
C TYR A 227 14.71 -9.87 17.99
N ALA A 228 15.25 -11.05 17.66
CA ALA A 228 15.00 -12.30 18.39
C ALA A 228 15.45 -12.19 19.86
N LYS A 229 16.66 -11.69 20.11
CA LYS A 229 17.17 -11.46 21.47
C LYS A 229 16.30 -10.48 22.26
N ARG A 230 15.87 -9.37 21.64
CA ARG A 230 14.94 -8.41 22.27
C ARG A 230 13.63 -9.08 22.67
N LYS A 231 13.08 -9.93 21.79
CA LYS A 231 11.84 -10.68 22.03
C LYS A 231 11.99 -11.69 23.18
N GLU A 232 13.11 -12.39 23.27
CA GLU A 232 13.42 -13.30 24.37
C GLU A 232 13.55 -12.57 25.71
N ALA A 233 14.30 -11.45 25.74
CA ALA A 233 14.43 -10.61 26.93
C ALA A 233 13.07 -10.08 27.42
N LEU A 234 12.19 -9.66 26.50
CA LEU A 234 10.83 -9.24 26.81
C LEU A 234 10.02 -10.34 27.48
N ARG A 235 10.09 -11.57 26.96
CA ARG A 235 9.40 -12.74 27.54
C ARG A 235 9.94 -13.12 28.91
N ALA A 236 11.22 -12.90 29.16
CA ALA A 236 11.86 -13.17 30.44
C ALA A 236 11.57 -12.09 31.51
N GLY A 237 10.90 -10.98 31.16
CA GLY A 237 10.66 -9.87 32.09
C GLY A 237 11.91 -9.05 32.41
N VAL A 238 13.00 -9.24 31.65
CA VAL A 238 14.30 -8.55 31.84
C VAL A 238 14.48 -7.44 30.80
N TYR A 239 13.42 -7.12 30.06
CA TYR A 239 13.45 -6.02 29.09
C TYR A 239 13.42 -4.70 29.84
N ASP A 240 14.60 -4.13 30.04
CA ASP A 240 14.77 -2.77 30.52
C ASP A 240 14.51 -1.77 29.36
N ALA A 241 13.76 -0.71 29.62
CA ALA A 241 13.67 0.40 28.66
C ALA A 241 15.05 1.05 28.42
N ASP A 242 15.99 0.92 29.37
CA ASP A 242 17.38 1.37 29.28
C ASP A 242 18.33 0.46 28.48
N TYR A 243 17.89 -0.73 28.03
CA TYR A 243 18.64 -1.55 27.03
C TYR A 243 18.81 -0.84 25.67
N THR A 244 18.34 0.40 25.57
CA THR A 244 18.27 1.23 24.37
C THR A 244 19.20 2.45 24.41
N ASN A 245 20.01 2.66 25.46
CA ASN A 245 20.59 3.99 25.73
C ASN A 245 22.01 4.30 25.24
N SER A 246 22.80 3.38 24.69
CA SER A 246 24.09 3.79 24.07
C SER A 246 24.60 2.98 22.88
N GLU A 247 24.32 1.68 22.78
CA GLU A 247 24.90 0.87 21.69
C GLU A 247 24.05 0.76 20.43
N TYR A 248 22.75 1.09 20.50
CA TYR A 248 21.79 0.77 19.44
C TYR A 248 20.95 1.96 18.94
N GLN A 249 21.35 3.20 19.26
CA GLN A 249 20.66 4.41 18.78
C GLN A 249 20.71 4.59 17.24
N ASN A 250 21.55 3.80 16.56
CA ASN A 250 21.69 3.81 15.09
C ASN A 250 20.95 2.65 14.39
N ASP A 251 20.10 1.89 15.11
CA ASP A 251 19.49 0.64 14.64
C ASP A 251 17.99 0.75 14.31
N VAL A 252 17.54 1.88 13.76
CA VAL A 252 16.18 1.97 13.26
C VAL A 252 16.13 1.27 11.89
N PRO A 253 15.22 0.29 11.69
CA PRO A 253 14.94 -0.30 10.38
C PRO A 253 14.82 0.75 9.28
N GLU A 254 15.45 0.51 8.12
CA GLU A 254 15.52 1.51 7.04
C GLU A 254 14.15 2.09 6.69
N MET A 255 13.15 1.21 6.57
CA MET A 255 11.80 1.57 6.15
C MET A 255 10.98 2.29 7.22
N LEU A 256 11.44 2.30 8.47
CA LEU A 256 10.77 3.02 9.56
C LEU A 256 11.21 4.48 9.65
N ILE A 257 12.38 4.83 9.10
CA ILE A 257 12.87 6.21 9.12
C ILE A 257 11.98 7.08 8.23
N GLY A 258 11.37 8.12 8.80
CA GLY A 258 10.42 9.00 8.11
C GLY A 258 9.08 8.33 7.75
N SER A 259 8.76 7.20 8.38
CA SER A 259 7.63 6.37 7.96
C SER A 259 6.26 6.91 8.34
N VAL A 260 5.28 6.70 7.46
CA VAL A 260 3.87 7.06 7.70
C VAL A 260 2.99 5.87 7.32
N ALA A 261 2.20 5.34 8.26
CA ALA A 261 1.34 4.21 7.94
C ALA A 261 0.20 4.61 7.00
N PHE A 262 -0.56 5.66 7.35
CA PHE A 262 -1.62 6.22 6.53
C PHE A 262 -1.41 7.74 6.31
N ASP A 263 -1.20 8.17 5.07
CA ASP A 263 -1.05 9.58 4.67
C ASP A 263 -2.27 10.03 3.87
N MET A 264 -3.21 10.67 4.57
CA MET A 264 -4.51 11.07 4.07
C MET A 264 -4.50 12.54 3.69
N GLN A 265 -4.50 12.84 2.39
CA GLN A 265 -4.36 14.20 1.89
C GLN A 265 -5.65 14.74 1.23
N GLY A 266 -6.43 13.87 0.60
CA GLY A 266 -7.75 14.23 0.07
C GLY A 266 -8.81 14.37 1.17
N VAL A 267 -10.01 14.84 0.80
CA VAL A 267 -11.13 15.07 1.72
C VAL A 267 -12.13 13.93 1.68
N CYS A 268 -13.00 13.85 2.70
CA CYS A 268 -14.07 12.85 2.84
C CYS A 268 -13.57 11.39 2.84
N ASN A 269 -12.31 11.14 3.18
CA ASN A 269 -11.79 9.79 3.27
C ASN A 269 -12.28 9.11 4.55
N VAL A 270 -12.54 7.80 4.49
CA VAL A 270 -13.01 7.02 5.65
C VAL A 270 -12.11 5.81 5.84
N LEU A 271 -11.54 5.69 7.03
CA LEU A 271 -10.80 4.52 7.48
C LEU A 271 -11.64 3.82 8.55
N ASP A 272 -11.93 2.54 8.35
CA ASP A 272 -12.74 1.72 9.25
C ASP A 272 -11.98 0.43 9.62
N GLY A 273 -11.71 0.22 10.90
CA GLY A 273 -10.97 -0.97 11.36
C GLY A 273 -9.54 -1.04 10.84
N CYS A 274 -8.93 0.10 10.48
CA CYS A 274 -7.57 0.15 9.97
C CYS A 274 -6.56 0.16 11.12
N TYR A 275 -5.44 -0.56 10.97
CA TYR A 275 -4.43 -0.73 12.01
C TYR A 275 -3.06 -0.22 11.54
N ALA A 276 -2.50 0.72 12.30
CA ALA A 276 -1.14 1.23 12.11
C ALA A 276 -0.21 0.60 13.16
N ASP A 277 0.62 -0.35 12.75
CA ASP A 277 1.54 -1.08 13.62
C ASP A 277 2.99 -0.73 13.30
N THR A 278 3.59 0.12 14.13
CA THR A 278 5.01 0.49 14.07
C THR A 278 5.33 1.32 12.84
N ALA A 279 5.10 2.63 12.94
CA ALA A 279 5.56 3.66 12.02
C ALA A 279 5.88 4.93 12.82
N GLU A 280 6.69 5.84 12.25
CA GLU A 280 6.96 7.14 12.90
C GLU A 280 5.68 7.95 13.03
N VAL A 281 4.77 7.81 12.07
CA VAL A 281 3.41 8.34 12.16
C VAL A 281 2.40 7.25 11.83
N GLY A 282 1.43 7.04 12.70
CA GLY A 282 0.30 6.15 12.41
C GLY A 282 -0.61 6.74 11.32
N TYR A 283 -1.27 7.85 11.64
CA TYR A 283 -2.23 8.52 10.77
C TYR A 283 -1.81 9.97 10.56
N GLN A 284 -1.36 10.31 9.36
CA GLN A 284 -1.11 11.70 8.96
C GLN A 284 -2.31 12.23 8.18
N ILE A 285 -2.98 13.23 8.73
CA ILE A 285 -4.23 13.78 8.21
C ILE A 285 -3.99 15.21 7.73
N LYS A 286 -4.26 15.49 6.44
CA LYS A 286 -4.16 16.84 5.84
C LYS A 286 -5.49 17.32 5.25
N GLY A 287 -6.43 16.41 5.01
CA GLY A 287 -7.78 16.70 4.53
C GLY A 287 -8.81 15.88 5.30
N ASP A 288 -10.09 16.21 5.10
CA ASP A 288 -11.18 15.68 5.94
C ASP A 288 -11.18 14.15 5.98
N THR A 289 -11.07 13.60 7.20
CA THR A 289 -10.89 12.16 7.39
C THR A 289 -11.67 11.66 8.60
N ARG A 290 -12.33 10.51 8.44
CA ARG A 290 -12.96 9.78 9.55
C ARG A 290 -12.14 8.54 9.88
N LEU A 291 -11.73 8.41 11.13
CA LEU A 291 -11.06 7.25 11.70
C LEU A 291 -12.07 6.49 12.57
N ILE A 292 -12.56 5.36 12.10
CA ILE A 292 -13.57 4.54 12.78
C ILE A 292 -12.91 3.23 13.19
N ALA A 293 -12.98 2.88 14.47
CA ALA A 293 -12.36 1.68 15.04
C ALA A 293 -10.88 1.49 14.61
N CYS A 294 -10.15 2.59 14.46
CA CYS A 294 -8.76 2.56 14.01
C CYS A 294 -7.81 2.43 15.20
N ASP A 295 -6.79 1.59 15.04
CA ASP A 295 -5.89 1.21 16.11
C ASP A 295 -4.45 1.64 15.80
N PHE A 296 -3.69 1.96 16.85
CA PHE A 296 -2.27 2.24 16.73
C PHE A 296 -1.46 1.46 17.76
N PHE A 297 -0.35 0.91 17.31
CA PHE A 297 0.64 0.26 18.17
C PHE A 297 2.05 0.60 17.68
N ASN A 298 3.00 0.74 18.60
CA ASN A 298 4.40 0.84 18.27
C ASN A 298 5.16 -0.35 18.88
N ASN A 299 5.71 -1.23 18.05
CA ASN A 299 6.48 -2.35 18.55
C ASN A 299 7.86 -1.90 19.04
N LYS A 300 8.00 -1.74 20.37
CA LYS A 300 9.27 -1.36 21.01
C LYS A 300 10.47 -2.24 20.63
N LEU A 301 10.25 -3.48 20.20
CA LEU A 301 11.31 -4.38 19.73
C LEU A 301 11.98 -3.88 18.45
N MET A 302 11.28 -3.07 17.64
CA MET A 302 11.80 -2.48 16.40
C MET A 302 12.72 -1.28 16.66
N GLY A 303 12.84 -0.82 17.91
CA GLY A 303 13.73 0.28 18.27
C GLY A 303 13.24 1.67 17.88
N LEU A 304 12.00 1.78 17.37
CA LEU A 304 11.42 3.06 16.99
C LEU A 304 10.96 3.84 18.24
N LYS A 305 11.67 4.93 18.54
CA LYS A 305 11.51 5.67 19.80
C LYS A 305 10.62 6.91 19.72
N LYS A 306 10.45 7.49 18.54
CA LYS A 306 9.63 8.69 18.38
C LYS A 306 8.53 8.38 17.41
N THR A 307 7.33 8.15 17.93
CA THR A 307 6.16 7.89 17.10
C THR A 307 5.01 8.78 17.52
N THR A 308 4.28 9.27 16.53
CA THR A 308 3.02 9.99 16.72
C THR A 308 1.89 9.12 16.20
N ALA A 309 0.90 8.80 17.02
CA ALA A 309 -0.22 7.98 16.57
C ALA A 309 -1.06 8.75 15.52
N ILE A 310 -1.42 10.00 15.79
CA ILE A 310 -2.13 10.87 14.84
C ILE A 310 -1.39 12.20 14.68
N ARG A 311 -0.98 12.52 13.46
CA ARG A 311 -0.48 13.85 13.08
C ARG A 311 -1.53 14.57 12.23
N HIS A 312 -2.13 15.62 12.77
CA HIS A 312 -3.19 16.38 12.11
C HIS A 312 -2.69 17.75 11.63
N LEU A 313 -2.53 17.86 10.32
CA LEU A 313 -1.98 19.01 9.63
C LEU A 313 -3.05 19.91 8.98
N GLY A 314 -4.28 19.42 8.83
CA GLY A 314 -5.42 20.16 8.28
C GLY A 314 -6.64 19.28 8.00
N GLY A 315 -7.76 19.94 7.65
CA GLY A 315 -9.07 19.32 7.43
C GLY A 315 -9.85 19.10 8.73
N ASP A 316 -11.07 18.58 8.60
CA ASP A 316 -11.87 18.11 9.72
C ASP A 316 -11.55 16.64 10.02
N MET A 317 -11.50 16.26 11.30
CA MET A 317 -11.20 14.89 11.69
C MET A 317 -12.18 14.37 12.73
N VAL A 318 -12.78 13.21 12.46
CA VAL A 318 -13.63 12.51 13.43
C VAL A 318 -12.96 11.18 13.79
N VAL A 319 -12.73 10.97 15.08
CA VAL A 319 -12.18 9.71 15.61
C VAL A 319 -13.27 9.01 16.43
N VAL A 320 -13.68 7.82 16.00
CA VAL A 320 -14.74 7.03 16.62
C VAL A 320 -14.21 5.67 17.04
N GLY A 321 -14.16 5.39 18.33
CA GLY A 321 -13.65 4.12 18.86
C GLY A 321 -12.16 3.90 18.62
N GLY A 322 -11.74 2.64 18.57
CA GLY A 322 -10.34 2.25 18.42
C GLY A 322 -9.54 2.28 19.72
N TYR A 323 -8.28 1.85 19.62
CA TYR A 323 -7.35 1.75 20.72
C TYR A 323 -5.92 2.15 20.33
N PHE A 324 -5.42 3.19 20.99
CA PHE A 324 -4.07 3.73 20.79
C PHE A 324 -3.16 3.31 21.95
N ARG A 325 -2.13 2.49 21.66
CA ARG A 325 -1.19 1.94 22.65
C ARG A 325 0.23 2.51 22.50
N ALA A 326 0.83 2.86 23.64
CA ALA A 326 2.21 3.36 23.76
C ALA A 326 3.06 2.41 24.62
N PRO A 327 3.42 1.20 24.14
CA PRO A 327 4.17 0.25 24.95
C PRO A 327 5.63 0.68 25.21
N ALA A 328 6.18 1.67 24.49
CA ALA A 328 7.49 2.24 24.78
C ALA A 328 7.43 3.45 25.73
N GLY A 329 6.25 4.04 25.97
CA GLY A 329 6.03 5.17 26.89
C GLY A 329 6.52 6.53 26.38
N ILE A 330 6.89 6.60 25.10
CA ILE A 330 7.50 7.77 24.43
C ILE A 330 6.70 8.18 23.20
N GLU A 331 5.60 7.48 22.95
CA GLU A 331 4.68 7.75 21.85
C GLU A 331 3.73 8.90 22.20
N ILE A 332 3.53 9.76 21.21
CA ILE A 332 2.61 10.90 21.28
C ILE A 332 1.28 10.46 20.67
N LEU A 333 0.17 10.63 21.40
CA LEU A 333 -1.15 10.31 20.85
C LEU A 333 -1.47 11.20 19.64
N TYR A 334 -1.23 12.50 19.79
CA TYR A 334 -1.68 13.49 18.82
C TYR A 334 -0.69 14.64 18.69
N GLU A 335 -0.49 15.10 17.45
CA GLU A 335 0.31 16.29 17.12
C GLU A 335 -0.45 17.07 16.04
N GLY A 336 -0.81 18.33 16.26
CA GLY A 336 -1.52 19.09 15.23
C GLY A 336 -2.31 20.30 15.70
N ILE A 337 -3.05 20.90 14.76
CA ILE A 337 -3.82 22.14 14.95
C ILE A 337 -4.98 22.01 15.95
N GLY A 338 -5.60 20.83 16.04
CA GLY A 338 -6.68 20.53 17.00
C GLY A 338 -8.06 21.11 16.67
N GLU A 339 -8.12 22.13 15.81
CA GLU A 339 -9.37 22.63 15.20
C GLU A 339 -10.04 21.55 14.34
N GLY A 340 -11.38 21.52 14.28
CA GLY A 340 -12.12 20.53 13.46
C GLY A 340 -12.04 19.08 13.94
N VAL A 341 -11.40 18.81 15.09
CA VAL A 341 -11.28 17.45 15.64
C VAL A 341 -12.36 17.11 16.65
N GLU A 342 -13.06 16.01 16.40
CA GLU A 342 -14.04 15.37 17.29
C GLU A 342 -13.59 13.95 17.68
N TRP A 343 -13.72 13.61 18.97
CA TRP A 343 -13.41 12.28 19.51
C TRP A 343 -14.66 11.66 20.13
N ILE A 344 -14.96 10.41 19.79
CA ILE A 344 -16.16 9.70 20.25
C ILE A 344 -15.77 8.28 20.70
N GLY A 345 -15.97 7.95 21.97
CA GLY A 345 -15.81 6.57 22.49
C GLY A 345 -14.43 5.93 22.29
N THR A 346 -13.37 6.74 22.15
CA THR A 346 -12.01 6.27 21.87
C THR A 346 -11.28 5.85 23.13
N LYS A 347 -10.54 4.74 23.11
CA LYS A 347 -9.68 4.32 24.23
C LYS A 347 -8.23 4.73 24.00
N VAL A 348 -7.61 5.29 25.03
CA VAL A 348 -6.19 5.69 25.04
C VAL A 348 -5.51 5.00 26.21
N ALA A 349 -4.33 4.40 25.98
CA ALA A 349 -3.54 3.82 27.07
C ALA A 349 -2.91 4.92 27.95
N ASP A 350 -2.86 4.72 29.27
CA ASP A 350 -2.29 5.70 30.22
C ASP A 350 -0.84 6.10 29.92
N SER A 351 -0.11 5.28 29.17
CA SER A 351 1.27 5.52 28.77
C SER A 351 1.45 6.43 27.55
N MET A 352 0.37 6.80 26.86
CA MET A 352 0.38 7.74 25.73
C MET A 352 0.55 9.17 26.22
N GLN A 353 1.43 9.94 25.57
CA GLN A 353 1.49 11.38 25.81
C GLN A 353 0.30 12.08 25.15
N VAL A 354 -0.58 12.68 25.95
CA VAL A 354 -1.75 13.44 25.49
C VAL A 354 -1.46 14.94 25.59
N PRO A 355 -1.43 15.68 24.48
CA PRO A 355 -1.23 17.12 24.52
C PRO A 355 -2.42 17.85 25.17
N ASP A 356 -2.16 19.01 25.77
CA ASP A 356 -3.17 19.78 26.49
C ASP A 356 -4.40 20.12 25.65
N ILE A 357 -4.21 20.38 24.34
CA ILE A 357 -5.29 20.70 23.39
C ILE A 357 -6.36 19.61 23.27
N LEU A 358 -6.05 18.37 23.66
CA LEU A 358 -7.01 17.25 23.64
C LEU A 358 -7.55 16.87 25.00
N LYS A 359 -6.98 17.37 26.11
CA LYS A 359 -7.39 16.94 27.46
C LYS A 359 -8.86 17.25 27.74
N GLU A 360 -9.39 18.36 27.22
CA GLU A 360 -10.80 18.74 27.36
C GLU A 360 -11.72 17.98 26.39
N LYS A 361 -11.18 17.42 25.30
CA LYS A 361 -11.94 16.73 24.25
C LYS A 361 -12.04 15.21 24.45
N LEU A 362 -11.22 14.66 25.34
CA LEU A 362 -11.17 13.23 25.66
C LEU A 362 -11.95 12.85 26.94
N LEU A 363 -12.51 13.84 27.63
CA LEU A 363 -13.44 13.70 28.76
C LEU A 363 -14.89 13.65 28.25
#